data_AF-A0A382MSM6-F1
#
_entry.id   AF-A0A382MSM6-F1
#
_cell.length_a   1.000
_cell.length_b   1.000
_cell.length_c   1.000
_cell.angle_alpha   90.00
_cell.angle_beta   90.00
_cell.angle_gamma   90.00
#
_symmetry.space_group_name_H-M   'P 1'
#
loop_
_entity.id
_entity.type
_entity.pdbx_description
1 polymer ?
#
loop_
_entity_poly.entity_id
_entity_poly.type
_entity_poly.pdbx_seq_one_letter_code
_entity_poly.pdbx_strand_id
1 'polypeptide(L)'
;MLTHGITDRQARGLFGLFLAVHLVMWTLLPGLTRHELDSDSMMHFAWGQEWMGSYNLHPPLLPWIVAGFLQTFGVNNWNYVLLSQINICVAFTAIWILALQFFRPAQALAAVCLLEFVPYYSFLGIRLNHTSLLISLWSVGTLFAYLAVQRRRLIYWVLLGLFMALAMLTKYYAVTLVGAIGAWILFTPRGRGSFRSPGPYVAVVVFLAVLYPHVDYVLSQNVATIRHAGDYFFPAS
;
A
#
# COMPACT_ATOMS: atom_id res chain seq x y z
N MET A 1 -36.30 10.45 18.39
CA MET A 1 -35.62 10.68 17.10
C MET A 1 -34.55 11.75 17.35
N LEU A 2 -33.29 11.35 17.56
CA LEU A 2 -32.22 12.30 17.88
C LEU A 2 -31.67 12.92 16.60
N THR A 3 -32.05 14.16 16.32
CA THR A 3 -31.57 15.00 15.21
C THR A 3 -30.20 15.66 15.49
N HIS A 4 -29.48 15.25 16.54
CA HIS A 4 -28.15 15.74 16.90
C HIS A 4 -27.00 14.90 16.28
N GLY A 5 -27.18 14.41 15.05
CA GLY A 5 -26.13 13.68 14.33
C GLY A 5 -25.10 14.62 13.69
N ILE A 6 -23.84 14.18 13.61
CA ILE A 6 -22.77 14.88 12.87
C ILE A 6 -23.21 15.06 11.41
N THR A 7 -23.17 16.29 10.91
CA THR A 7 -23.50 16.59 9.50
C THR A 7 -22.41 16.08 8.56
N ASP A 8 -22.76 15.84 7.29
CA ASP A 8 -21.82 15.35 6.27
C ASP A 8 -20.60 16.29 6.09
N ARG A 9 -20.79 17.60 6.21
CA ARG A 9 -19.70 18.59 6.15
C ARG A 9 -18.79 18.47 7.38
N GLN A 10 -19.37 18.37 8.58
CA GLN A 10 -18.61 18.18 9.81
C GLN A 10 -17.81 16.88 9.78
N ALA A 11 -18.39 15.78 9.28
CA ALA A 11 -17.70 14.49 9.19
C ALA A 11 -16.45 14.56 8.29
N ARG A 12 -16.50 15.30 7.18
CA ARG A 12 -15.31 15.52 6.32
C ARG A 12 -14.23 16.34 7.01
N GLY A 13 -14.63 17.38 7.76
CA GLY A 13 -13.70 18.17 8.56
C GLY A 13 -13.05 17.35 9.67
N LEU A 14 -13.85 16.53 10.37
CA LEU A 14 -13.37 15.61 11.40
C LEU A 14 -12.46 14.52 10.84
N PHE A 15 -12.68 14.05 9.61
CA PHE A 15 -11.75 13.14 8.95
C PHE A 15 -10.38 13.79 8.73
N GLY A 16 -10.34 15.04 8.25
CA GLY A 16 -9.09 15.79 8.11
C GLY A 16 -8.38 16.01 9.45
N LEU A 17 -9.14 16.35 10.50
CA LEU A 17 -8.61 16.46 11.86
C LEU A 17 -8.07 15.12 12.38
N PHE A 18 -8.80 14.02 12.14
CA PHE A 18 -8.37 12.67 12.52
C PHE A 18 -7.03 12.31 11.87
N LEU A 19 -6.87 12.55 10.57
CA LEU A 19 -5.59 12.32 9.88
C LEU A 19 -4.47 13.17 10.47
N ALA A 20 -4.73 14.46 10.74
CA ALA A 20 -3.74 15.35 11.33
C ALA A 20 -3.33 14.90 12.74
N VAL A 21 -4.29 14.53 13.58
CA VAL A 21 -4.04 14.01 14.93
C VAL A 21 -3.25 12.71 14.86
N HIS A 22 -3.63 11.76 14.01
CA HIS A 22 -2.91 10.52 13.82
C HIS A 22 -1.45 10.78 13.39
N LEU A 23 -1.26 11.57 12.33
CA LEU A 23 0.05 11.91 11.78
C LEU A 23 0.95 12.57 12.85
N VAL A 24 0.42 13.56 13.57
CA VAL A 24 1.17 14.28 14.62
C VAL A 24 1.46 13.37 15.81
N MET A 25 0.45 12.69 16.35
CA MET A 25 0.60 11.87 17.55
C MET A 25 1.59 10.72 17.32
N TRP A 26 1.45 9.99 16.21
CA TRP A 26 2.31 8.85 15.89
C TRP A 26 3.64 9.23 15.24
N THR A 27 3.87 10.50 14.93
CA THR A 27 5.22 11.00 14.61
C THR A 27 5.93 11.51 15.86
N LEU A 28 5.24 12.31 16.68
CA LEU A 28 5.81 12.90 17.90
C LEU A 28 6.13 11.86 18.96
N LEU A 29 5.18 10.97 19.28
CA LEU A 29 5.37 10.02 20.38
C LEU A 29 6.56 9.08 20.13
N PRO A 30 6.72 8.44 18.95
CA PRO A 30 7.89 7.62 18.69
C PRO A 30 9.16 8.44 18.46
N GLY A 31 9.06 9.63 17.86
CA GLY A 31 10.22 10.52 17.66
C GLY A 31 10.86 10.97 18.97
N LEU A 32 10.07 11.15 20.03
CA LEU A 32 10.56 11.51 21.37
C LEU A 32 11.06 10.31 22.18
N THR A 33 10.53 9.11 21.94
CA THR A 33 10.77 7.94 22.79
C THR A 33 11.73 6.93 22.18
N ARG A 34 11.89 6.90 20.85
CA ARG A 34 12.75 5.97 20.12
C ARG A 34 13.86 6.70 19.40
N HIS A 35 15.08 6.47 19.89
CA HIS A 35 16.30 7.04 19.31
C HIS A 35 16.98 6.09 18.32
N GLU A 36 16.53 4.83 18.25
CA GLU A 36 17.08 3.80 17.37
C GLU A 36 16.02 3.31 16.38
N LEU A 37 16.44 3.10 15.13
CA LEU A 37 15.64 2.42 14.12
C LEU A 37 15.65 0.91 14.38
N ASP A 38 14.54 0.25 14.10
CA ASP A 38 14.52 -1.21 14.12
C ASP A 38 15.35 -1.80 12.96
N SER A 39 15.66 -3.09 13.06
CA SER A 39 16.52 -3.78 12.09
C SER A 39 15.99 -3.71 10.66
N ASP A 40 14.67 -3.81 10.43
CA ASP A 40 14.10 -3.74 9.08
C ASP A 40 14.31 -2.33 8.52
N SER A 41 14.06 -1.30 9.34
CA SER A 41 14.21 0.10 8.95
C SER A 41 15.65 0.47 8.58
N MET A 42 16.63 0.00 9.37
CA MET A 42 18.05 0.20 9.04
C MET A 42 18.44 -0.51 7.74
N MET A 43 17.94 -1.73 7.52
CA MET A 43 18.17 -2.49 6.30
C MET A 43 17.59 -1.78 5.07
N HIS A 44 16.37 -1.26 5.14
CA HIS A 44 15.75 -0.51 4.05
C HIS A 44 16.49 0.80 3.76
N PHE A 45 16.98 1.48 4.80
CA PHE A 45 17.81 2.67 4.64
C PHE A 45 19.11 2.35 3.89
N ALA A 46 19.82 1.28 4.31
CA ALA A 46 21.08 0.86 3.69
C ALA A 46 20.88 0.45 2.22
N TRP A 47 19.92 -0.44 1.93
CA TRP A 47 19.56 -0.86 0.58
C TRP A 47 19.16 0.32 -0.31
N GLY A 48 18.42 1.27 0.24
CA GLY A 48 17.94 2.44 -0.50
C GLY A 48 19.07 3.30 -1.07
N GLN A 49 20.28 3.25 -0.52
CA GLN A 49 21.42 4.01 -1.05
C GLN A 49 21.94 3.45 -2.38
N GLU A 50 21.67 2.19 -2.68
CA GLU A 50 22.21 1.49 -3.85
C GLU A 50 21.29 1.60 -5.08
N TRP A 51 20.02 1.96 -4.91
CA TRP A 51 19.01 2.08 -5.99
C TRP A 51 18.95 0.86 -6.93
N MET A 52 19.08 -0.36 -6.37
CA MET A 52 19.09 -1.59 -7.14
C MET A 52 17.68 -2.01 -7.58
N GLY A 53 17.60 -2.73 -8.71
CA GLY A 53 16.35 -3.30 -9.23
C GLY A 53 15.78 -4.47 -8.41
N SER A 54 16.56 -5.02 -7.49
CA SER A 54 16.16 -6.01 -6.49
C SER A 54 17.24 -6.10 -5.42
N TYR A 55 16.85 -6.42 -4.18
CA TYR A 55 17.76 -6.71 -3.07
C TYR A 55 17.67 -8.19 -2.70
N ASN A 56 18.52 -8.66 -1.78
CA ASN A 56 18.56 -10.06 -1.32
C ASN A 56 17.16 -10.62 -0.96
N LEU A 57 16.49 -11.27 -1.93
CA LEU A 57 15.12 -11.80 -1.82
C LEU A 57 13.99 -10.75 -1.73
N HIS A 58 14.28 -9.46 -1.83
CA HIS A 58 13.30 -8.39 -1.61
C HIS A 58 13.08 -7.49 -2.84
N PRO A 59 11.81 -7.21 -3.19
CA PRO A 59 11.48 -6.20 -4.18
C PRO A 59 11.95 -4.78 -3.79
N PRO A 60 12.21 -3.90 -4.77
CA PRO A 60 13.00 -2.70 -4.54
C PRO A 60 12.20 -1.48 -4.03
N LEU A 61 10.87 -1.48 -4.11
CA LEU A 61 10.08 -0.25 -3.98
C LEU A 61 10.21 0.42 -2.61
N LEU A 62 10.20 -0.36 -1.53
CA LEU A 62 10.29 0.22 -0.20
C LEU A 62 11.66 0.91 0.04
N PRO A 63 12.81 0.27 -0.20
CA PRO A 63 14.10 0.96 -0.16
C PRO A 63 14.16 2.23 -1.01
N TRP A 64 13.60 2.21 -2.23
CA TRP A 64 13.55 3.39 -3.10
C TRP A 64 12.72 4.54 -2.50
N ILE A 65 11.54 4.23 -1.95
CA ILE A 65 10.69 5.23 -1.29
C ILE A 65 11.40 5.82 -0.06
N VAL A 66 12.01 4.97 0.76
CA VAL A 66 12.76 5.40 1.95
C VAL A 66 13.91 6.31 1.55
N ALA A 67 14.75 5.90 0.60
CA ALA A 67 15.88 6.71 0.14
C ALA A 67 15.44 8.04 -0.47
N GLY A 68 14.48 8.02 -1.40
CA GLY A 68 13.99 9.23 -2.05
C GLY A 68 13.39 10.23 -1.06
N PHE A 69 12.62 9.73 -0.08
CA PHE A 69 12.03 10.58 0.96
C PHE A 69 13.10 11.19 1.86
N LEU A 70 14.03 10.39 2.38
CA LEU A 70 15.08 10.89 3.29
C LEU A 70 16.10 11.79 2.60
N GLN A 71 16.40 11.56 1.31
CA GLN A 71 17.20 12.49 0.51
C GLN A 71 16.52 13.85 0.36
N THR A 72 15.19 13.88 0.29
CA THR A 72 14.41 15.12 0.09
C THR A 72 14.19 15.88 1.41
N PHE A 73 13.84 15.18 2.49
CA PHE A 73 13.43 15.80 3.76
C PHE A 73 14.52 15.77 4.84
N GLY A 74 15.62 15.02 4.62
CA GLY A 74 16.74 14.86 5.53
C GLY A 74 16.80 13.47 6.18
N VAL A 75 18.02 12.97 6.40
CA VAL A 75 18.26 11.66 7.02
C VAL A 75 18.21 11.78 8.54
N ASN A 76 17.06 11.42 9.13
CA ASN A 76 16.89 11.31 10.58
C ASN A 76 15.67 10.42 10.91
N ASN A 77 15.58 9.99 12.17
CA ASN A 77 14.50 9.09 12.63
C ASN A 77 13.11 9.75 12.54
N TRP A 78 13.02 11.07 12.76
CA TRP A 78 11.75 11.79 12.70
C TRP A 78 11.11 11.69 11.32
N ASN A 79 11.90 11.92 10.28
CA ASN A 79 11.46 11.81 8.89
C ASN A 79 11.11 10.36 8.51
N TYR A 80 11.83 9.39 9.05
CA TYR A 80 11.51 7.98 8.85
C TYR A 80 10.15 7.61 9.44
N VAL A 81 9.89 8.01 10.69
CA VAL A 81 8.60 7.78 11.36
C VAL A 81 7.48 8.55 10.65
N LEU A 82 7.74 9.80 10.24
CA LEU A 82 6.80 10.61 9.47
C LEU A 82 6.40 9.91 8.17
N LEU A 83 7.35 9.35 7.42
CA LEU A 83 7.06 8.57 6.21
C LEU A 83 6.18 7.36 6.52
N SER A 84 6.42 6.67 7.64
CA SER A 84 5.57 5.58 8.11
C SER A 84 4.13 6.04 8.36
N GLN A 85 3.95 7.21 9.00
CA GLN A 85 2.63 7.74 9.31
C GLN A 85 1.92 8.27 8.06
N ILE A 86 2.66 8.87 7.11
CA ILE A 86 2.12 9.24 5.79
C ILE A 86 1.53 8.00 5.09
N ASN A 87 2.25 6.87 5.13
CA ASN A 87 1.77 5.61 4.57
C ASN A 87 0.43 5.17 5.20
N ILE A 88 0.29 5.24 6.52
CA ILE A 88 -0.99 4.92 7.19
C ILE A 88 -2.10 5.93 6.84
N CYS A 89 -1.79 7.23 6.76
CA CYS A 89 -2.76 8.25 6.33
C CYS A 89 -3.27 8.02 4.89
N VAL A 90 -2.40 7.55 3.98
CA VAL A 90 -2.80 7.15 2.62
C VAL A 90 -3.78 5.98 2.68
N ALA A 91 -3.51 4.97 3.53
CA ALA A 91 -4.43 3.85 3.73
C ALA A 91 -5.79 4.32 4.25
N PHE A 92 -5.82 5.15 5.30
CA PHE A 92 -7.05 5.71 5.85
C PHE A 92 -7.84 6.52 4.84
N THR A 93 -7.18 7.30 4.00
CA THR A 93 -7.83 8.08 2.95
C THR A 93 -8.45 7.18 1.89
N ALA A 94 -7.74 6.14 1.45
CA ALA A 94 -8.29 5.18 0.51
C ALA A 94 -9.50 4.43 1.09
N ILE A 95 -9.41 3.98 2.34
CA ILE A 95 -10.50 3.27 3.04
C ILE A 95 -11.69 4.21 3.27
N TRP A 96 -11.46 5.46 3.66
CA TRP A 96 -12.50 6.48 3.79
C TRP A 96 -13.27 6.68 2.49
N ILE A 97 -12.55 6.89 1.37
CA ILE A 97 -13.17 7.09 0.05
C ILE A 97 -13.97 5.85 -0.38
N LEU A 98 -13.46 4.65 -0.08
CA LEU A 98 -14.16 3.40 -0.35
C LEU A 98 -15.41 3.26 0.52
N ALA A 99 -15.32 3.55 1.82
CA ALA A 99 -16.45 3.51 2.75
C ALA A 99 -17.56 4.48 2.36
N LEU A 100 -17.22 5.65 1.83
CA LEU A 100 -18.19 6.61 1.27
C LEU A 100 -18.99 6.09 0.07
N GLN A 101 -18.58 4.98 -0.55
CA GLN A 101 -19.39 4.32 -1.60
C GLN A 101 -20.55 3.49 -1.03
N PHE A 102 -20.53 3.20 0.28
CA PHE A 102 -21.50 2.34 0.95
C PHE A 102 -22.24 3.03 2.11
N PHE A 103 -21.61 4.02 2.73
CA PHE A 103 -22.07 4.63 3.98
C PHE A 103 -22.18 6.15 3.88
N ARG A 104 -22.94 6.74 4.80
CA ARG A 104 -22.93 8.21 5.00
C ARG A 104 -21.58 8.65 5.59
N PRO A 105 -21.15 9.90 5.38
CA PRO A 105 -19.86 10.38 5.88
C PRO A 105 -19.59 10.13 7.37
N ALA A 106 -20.59 10.29 8.25
CA ALA A 106 -20.41 10.01 9.68
C ALA A 106 -20.11 8.52 9.97
N GLN A 107 -20.72 7.61 9.22
CA GLN A 107 -20.49 6.16 9.36
C GLN A 107 -19.16 5.72 8.76
N ALA A 108 -18.79 6.30 7.60
CA ALA A 108 -17.46 6.11 7.03
C ALA A 108 -16.37 6.59 8.01
N LEU A 109 -16.67 7.61 8.84
CA LEU A 109 -15.71 8.19 9.78
C LEU A 109 -15.48 7.24 10.91
N ALA A 110 -16.59 6.75 11.49
CA ALA A 110 -16.55 5.71 12.50
C ALA A 110 -15.77 4.48 11.99
N ALA A 111 -16.02 4.02 10.76
CA ALA A 111 -15.31 2.87 10.19
C ALA A 111 -13.79 3.07 10.14
N VAL A 112 -13.32 4.24 9.74
CA VAL A 112 -11.88 4.53 9.67
C VAL A 112 -11.29 4.77 11.05
N CYS A 113 -11.97 5.50 11.94
CA CYS A 113 -11.53 5.67 13.32
C CYS A 113 -11.43 4.34 14.08
N LEU A 114 -12.29 3.36 13.75
CA LEU A 114 -12.21 2.03 14.35
C LEU A 114 -10.93 1.28 13.97
N LEU A 115 -10.31 1.60 12.84
CA LEU A 115 -9.03 1.00 12.45
C LEU A 115 -7.89 1.43 13.36
N GLU A 116 -7.98 2.58 14.03
CA GLU A 116 -6.97 3.03 15.00
C GLU A 116 -6.77 2.01 16.14
N PHE A 117 -7.83 1.27 16.49
CA PHE A 117 -7.78 0.19 17.49
C PHE A 117 -7.17 -1.11 16.95
N VAL A 118 -6.90 -1.20 15.65
CA VAL A 118 -6.17 -2.31 15.06
C VAL A 118 -4.67 -2.00 15.15
N PRO A 119 -3.86 -2.84 15.83
CA PRO A 119 -2.44 -2.57 16.11
C PRO A 119 -1.61 -2.10 14.91
N TYR A 120 -1.87 -2.67 13.72
CA TYR A 120 -1.16 -2.35 12.48
C TYR A 120 -1.37 -0.92 11.96
N TYR A 121 -2.47 -0.27 12.35
CA TYR A 121 -2.76 1.11 12.00
C TYR A 121 -2.39 2.08 13.12
N SER A 122 -1.83 1.62 14.25
CA SER A 122 -1.45 2.46 15.38
C SER A 122 -0.02 2.12 15.84
N PHE A 123 0.15 1.46 16.99
CA PHE A 123 1.47 1.30 17.59
C PHE A 123 2.43 0.38 16.81
N LEU A 124 1.92 -0.58 16.02
CA LEU A 124 2.77 -1.36 15.11
C LEU A 124 3.08 -0.59 13.82
N GLY A 125 2.26 0.41 13.47
CA GLY A 125 2.43 1.31 12.31
C GLY A 125 3.58 2.31 12.46
N ILE A 126 4.24 2.35 13.62
CA ILE A 126 5.48 3.12 13.84
C ILE A 126 6.61 2.61 12.95
N ARG A 127 6.65 1.30 12.67
CA ARG A 127 7.70 0.67 11.87
C ARG A 127 7.30 0.60 10.40
N LEU A 128 8.10 1.23 9.55
CA LEU A 128 7.94 1.11 8.11
C LEU A 128 8.78 -0.05 7.57
N ASN A 129 8.11 -1.17 7.33
CA ASN A 129 8.65 -2.32 6.62
C ASN A 129 7.77 -2.67 5.41
N HIS A 130 8.15 -3.71 4.66
CA HIS A 130 7.44 -4.13 3.46
C HIS A 130 5.95 -4.41 3.70
N THR A 131 5.62 -5.01 4.86
CA THR A 131 4.22 -5.30 5.21
C THR A 131 3.44 -4.02 5.53
N SER A 132 4.06 -3.07 6.23
CA SER A 132 3.43 -1.78 6.53
C SER A 132 3.15 -0.97 5.25
N LEU A 133 4.08 -0.94 4.29
CA LEU A 133 3.86 -0.26 3.01
C LEU A 133 2.74 -0.92 2.18
N LEU A 134 2.58 -2.26 2.28
CA LEU A 134 1.46 -2.94 1.64
C LEU A 134 0.10 -2.47 2.17
N ILE A 135 -0.03 -1.99 3.41
CA ILE A 135 -1.31 -1.52 3.97
C ILE A 135 -1.90 -0.43 3.06
N SER A 136 -1.10 0.59 2.70
CA SER A 136 -1.57 1.68 1.84
C SER A 136 -1.80 1.22 0.40
N LEU A 137 -0.87 0.46 -0.17
CA LEU A 137 -0.96 -0.03 -1.55
C LEU A 137 -2.16 -0.95 -1.75
N TRP A 138 -2.46 -1.80 -0.77
CA TRP A 138 -3.63 -2.69 -0.80
C TRP A 138 -4.93 -1.90 -0.64
N SER A 139 -4.99 -0.93 0.27
CA SER A 139 -6.16 -0.07 0.44
C SER A 139 -6.46 0.73 -0.83
N VAL A 140 -5.45 1.36 -1.43
CA VAL A 140 -5.59 2.15 -2.67
C VAL A 140 -5.93 1.24 -3.86
N GLY A 141 -5.26 0.10 -3.97
CA GLY A 141 -5.54 -0.90 -5.00
C GLY A 141 -6.97 -1.44 -4.94
N THR A 142 -7.45 -1.76 -3.73
CA THR A 142 -8.83 -2.21 -3.50
C THR A 142 -9.84 -1.12 -3.84
N LEU A 143 -9.56 0.15 -3.47
CA LEU A 143 -10.38 1.29 -3.87
C LEU A 143 -10.48 1.39 -5.39
N PHE A 144 -9.37 1.31 -6.11
CA PHE A 144 -9.40 1.39 -7.57
C PHE A 144 -10.03 0.16 -8.22
N ALA A 145 -9.87 -1.04 -7.67
CA ALA A 145 -10.61 -2.22 -8.13
C ALA A 145 -12.12 -1.99 -8.06
N TYR A 146 -12.60 -1.48 -6.92
CA TYR A 146 -14.00 -1.15 -6.74
C TYR A 146 -14.47 -0.08 -7.75
N LEU A 147 -13.76 1.05 -7.84
CA LEU A 147 -14.12 2.14 -8.73
C LEU A 147 -14.06 1.74 -10.21
N ALA A 148 -13.09 0.91 -10.61
CA ALA A 148 -12.93 0.43 -11.97
C ALA A 148 -14.14 -0.39 -12.44
N VAL A 149 -14.62 -1.31 -11.61
CA VAL A 149 -15.81 -2.12 -11.91
C VAL A 149 -17.08 -1.28 -11.89
N GLN A 150 -17.22 -0.38 -10.91
CA GLN A 150 -18.46 0.37 -10.71
C GLN A 150 -18.64 1.55 -11.67
N ARG A 151 -17.55 2.26 -11.97
CA ARG A 151 -17.59 3.47 -12.81
C ARG A 151 -17.23 3.18 -14.27
N ARG A 152 -16.59 2.03 -14.55
CA ARG A 152 -16.16 1.61 -15.91
C ARG A 152 -15.32 2.64 -16.66
N ARG A 153 -14.61 3.50 -15.93
CA ARG A 153 -13.67 4.48 -16.52
C ARG A 153 -12.28 3.87 -16.63
N LEU A 154 -11.63 4.07 -17.77
CA LEU A 154 -10.33 3.47 -18.07
C LEU A 154 -9.24 3.85 -17.06
N ILE A 155 -9.25 5.10 -16.59
CA ILE A 155 -8.28 5.59 -15.61
C ILE A 155 -8.23 4.74 -14.33
N TYR A 156 -9.36 4.24 -13.84
CA TYR A 156 -9.37 3.40 -12.63
C TYR A 156 -8.76 2.01 -12.88
N TRP A 157 -8.87 1.49 -14.10
CA TRP A 157 -8.18 0.25 -14.49
C TRP A 157 -6.68 0.46 -14.61
N VAL A 158 -6.23 1.58 -15.19
CA VAL A 158 -4.81 1.97 -15.22
C VAL A 158 -4.24 2.07 -13.81
N LEU A 159 -4.94 2.79 -12.93
CA LEU A 159 -4.52 2.95 -11.53
C LEU A 159 -4.53 1.63 -10.76
N LEU A 160 -5.51 0.75 -11.01
CA LEU A 160 -5.51 -0.60 -10.45
C LEU A 160 -4.26 -1.38 -10.86
N GLY A 161 -3.95 -1.44 -12.16
CA GLY A 161 -2.76 -2.14 -12.67
C GLY A 161 -1.47 -1.60 -12.07
N LEU A 162 -1.34 -0.27 -12.01
CA LEU A 162 -0.19 0.41 -11.41
C LEU A 162 -0.02 0.05 -9.93
N PHE A 163 -1.06 0.22 -9.11
CA PHE A 163 -0.95 -0.03 -7.66
C PHE A 163 -0.73 -1.52 -7.33
N MET A 164 -1.28 -2.43 -8.12
CA MET A 164 -0.98 -3.87 -7.98
C MET A 164 0.47 -4.19 -8.33
N ALA A 165 1.03 -3.55 -9.36
CA ALA A 165 2.45 -3.72 -9.69
C ALA A 165 3.35 -3.13 -8.59
N LEU A 166 3.04 -1.92 -8.09
CA LEU A 166 3.75 -1.32 -6.96
C LEU A 166 3.67 -2.19 -5.70
N ALA A 167 2.54 -2.83 -5.44
CA ALA A 167 2.40 -3.78 -4.34
C ALA A 167 3.32 -5.00 -4.53
N MET A 168 3.39 -5.58 -5.73
CA MET A 168 4.34 -6.65 -6.08
C MET A 168 5.80 -6.21 -5.94
N LEU A 169 6.11 -4.99 -6.37
CA LEU A 169 7.43 -4.35 -6.21
C LEU A 169 7.74 -3.95 -4.77
N THR A 170 6.80 -4.10 -3.84
CA THR A 170 7.03 -3.98 -2.40
C THR A 170 7.26 -5.34 -1.76
N LYS A 171 6.38 -6.30 -2.04
CA LYS A 171 6.44 -7.65 -1.49
C LYS A 171 5.61 -8.60 -2.35
N TYR A 172 6.22 -9.69 -2.82
CA TYR A 172 5.56 -10.67 -3.70
C TYR A 172 4.28 -11.28 -3.13
N TYR A 173 4.13 -11.26 -1.80
CA TYR A 173 2.87 -11.64 -1.12
C TYR A 173 1.64 -10.88 -1.65
N ALA A 174 1.82 -9.69 -2.25
CA ALA A 174 0.77 -8.93 -2.92
C ALA A 174 0.03 -9.72 -4.02
N VAL A 175 0.62 -10.79 -4.57
CA VAL A 175 -0.05 -11.70 -5.52
C VAL A 175 -1.38 -12.25 -4.97
N THR A 176 -1.51 -12.39 -3.65
CA THR A 176 -2.74 -12.83 -3.00
C THR A 176 -3.89 -11.84 -3.20
N LEU A 177 -3.63 -10.54 -3.06
CA LEU A 177 -4.63 -9.50 -3.34
C LEU A 177 -4.96 -9.42 -4.84
N VAL A 178 -3.95 -9.55 -5.71
CA VAL A 178 -4.15 -9.60 -7.17
C VAL A 178 -5.10 -10.76 -7.52
N GLY A 179 -4.85 -11.95 -6.97
CA GLY A 179 -5.70 -13.12 -7.13
C GLY A 179 -7.11 -12.91 -6.57
N ALA A 180 -7.24 -12.30 -5.39
CA ALA A 180 -8.54 -12.00 -4.77
C ALA A 180 -9.38 -11.01 -5.61
N ILE A 181 -8.76 -9.95 -6.15
CA ILE A 181 -9.42 -8.99 -7.03
C ILE A 181 -9.82 -9.68 -8.35
N GLY A 182 -8.94 -10.50 -8.93
CA GLY A 182 -9.25 -11.29 -10.11
C GLY A 182 -10.44 -12.22 -9.88
N ALA A 183 -10.43 -12.97 -8.77
CA ALA A 183 -11.53 -13.84 -8.36
C ALA A 183 -12.84 -13.05 -8.17
N TRP A 184 -12.80 -11.91 -7.49
CA TRP A 184 -13.97 -11.05 -7.30
C TRP A 184 -14.56 -10.56 -8.64
N ILE A 185 -13.71 -10.16 -9.59
CA ILE A 185 -14.14 -9.77 -10.94
C ILE A 185 -14.78 -10.95 -11.67
N LEU A 186 -14.19 -12.15 -11.58
CA LEU A 186 -14.68 -13.36 -12.24
C LEU A 186 -16.01 -13.87 -11.64
N PHE A 187 -16.15 -13.83 -10.32
CA PHE A 187 -17.31 -14.42 -9.64
C PHE A 187 -18.51 -13.47 -9.53
N THR A 188 -18.32 -12.15 -9.66
CA THR A 188 -19.46 -11.22 -9.63
C THR A 188 -20.03 -10.92 -11.03
N PRO A 189 -21.36 -10.85 -11.21
CA PRO A 189 -21.97 -10.50 -12.50
C PRO A 189 -21.51 -9.13 -13.04
N ARG A 190 -21.38 -8.14 -12.15
CA ARG A 190 -20.86 -6.81 -12.51
C ARG A 190 -19.39 -6.86 -12.94
N GLY A 191 -18.56 -7.60 -12.22
CA GLY A 191 -17.16 -7.81 -12.57
C GLY A 191 -17.01 -8.43 -13.95
N ARG A 192 -17.70 -9.54 -14.22
CA ARG A 192 -17.69 -10.21 -15.53
C ARG A 192 -18.15 -9.30 -16.68
N GLY A 193 -19.10 -8.41 -16.41
CA GLY A 193 -19.53 -7.40 -17.38
C GLY A 193 -18.39 -6.49 -17.87
N SER A 194 -17.30 -6.35 -17.10
CA SER A 194 -16.15 -5.50 -17.45
C SER A 194 -15.29 -6.09 -18.57
N PHE A 195 -15.31 -7.40 -18.80
CA PHE A 195 -14.57 -8.05 -19.89
C PHE A 195 -15.06 -7.66 -21.29
N ARG A 196 -16.24 -7.04 -21.38
CA ARG A 196 -16.75 -6.45 -22.64
C ARG A 196 -16.11 -5.11 -22.98
N SER A 197 -15.22 -4.60 -22.12
CA SER A 197 -14.53 -3.32 -22.27
C SER A 197 -13.01 -3.53 -22.24
N PRO A 198 -12.21 -2.60 -22.78
CA PRO A 198 -10.75 -2.72 -22.72
C PRO A 198 -10.18 -2.61 -21.29
N GLY A 199 -10.97 -2.19 -20.30
CA GLY A 199 -10.51 -1.87 -18.95
C GLY A 199 -9.65 -2.94 -18.27
N PRO A 200 -10.17 -4.17 -18.04
CA PRO A 200 -9.39 -5.23 -17.40
C PRO A 200 -8.08 -5.56 -18.12
N TYR A 201 -8.10 -5.55 -19.46
CA TYR A 201 -6.91 -5.82 -20.27
C TYR A 201 -5.86 -4.72 -20.12
N VAL A 202 -6.28 -3.45 -20.09
CA VAL A 202 -5.38 -2.32 -19.83
C VAL A 202 -4.78 -2.40 -18.43
N ALA A 203 -5.55 -2.80 -17.41
CA ALA A 203 -4.98 -3.02 -16.08
C ALA A 203 -3.88 -4.09 -16.07
N VAL A 204 -4.08 -5.20 -16.79
CA VAL A 204 -3.08 -6.27 -16.93
C VAL A 204 -1.85 -5.76 -17.67
N VAL A 205 -2.02 -5.04 -18.79
CA VAL A 205 -0.89 -4.48 -19.55
C VAL A 205 -0.08 -3.51 -18.70
N VAL A 206 -0.73 -2.60 -17.98
CA VAL A 206 -0.03 -1.65 -17.08
C VAL A 206 0.68 -2.39 -15.96
N PHE A 207 0.03 -3.38 -15.35
CA PHE A 207 0.63 -4.21 -14.30
C PHE A 207 1.91 -4.89 -14.79
N LEU A 208 1.84 -5.57 -15.94
CA LEU A 208 2.98 -6.27 -16.53
C LEU A 208 4.07 -5.31 -16.98
N ALA A 209 3.73 -4.18 -17.60
CA ALA A 209 4.70 -3.20 -18.08
C ALA A 209 5.52 -2.59 -16.92
N VAL A 210 4.89 -2.34 -15.76
CA VAL A 210 5.57 -1.81 -14.57
C VAL A 210 6.39 -2.90 -13.86
N LEU A 211 5.89 -4.13 -13.83
CA LEU A 211 6.58 -5.24 -13.15
C LEU A 211 7.73 -5.82 -14.00
N TYR A 212 7.66 -5.73 -15.33
CA TYR A 212 8.59 -6.34 -16.26
C TYR A 212 10.07 -5.96 -16.01
N PRO A 213 10.45 -4.67 -15.84
CA PRO A 213 11.85 -4.30 -15.61
C PRO A 213 12.45 -4.97 -14.36
N HIS A 214 11.63 -5.17 -13.33
CA HIS A 214 12.06 -5.86 -12.12
C HIS A 214 12.26 -7.36 -12.37
N VAL A 215 11.35 -8.02 -13.09
CA VAL A 215 11.49 -9.44 -13.45
C VAL A 215 12.74 -9.66 -14.30
N ASP A 216 12.97 -8.81 -15.30
CA ASP A 216 14.16 -8.86 -16.16
C ASP A 216 15.46 -8.65 -15.36
N TYR A 217 15.47 -7.70 -14.43
CA TYR A 217 16.59 -7.48 -13.52
C TYR A 217 16.89 -8.71 -12.64
N VAL A 218 15.86 -9.31 -12.04
CA VAL A 218 16.02 -10.50 -11.18
C VAL A 218 16.57 -11.68 -11.98
N LEU A 219 16.10 -11.89 -13.22
CA LEU A 219 16.55 -12.96 -14.10
C LEU A 219 17.99 -12.75 -14.58
N SER A 220 18.35 -11.53 -14.97
CA SER A 220 19.69 -11.22 -15.51
C SER A 220 20.80 -11.28 -14.46
N GLN A 221 20.50 -10.93 -13.20
CA GLN A 221 21.50 -10.86 -12.13
C GLN A 221 21.65 -12.17 -11.32
N ASN A 222 20.95 -13.26 -11.68
CA ASN A 222 20.91 -14.51 -10.90
C ASN A 222 20.67 -14.25 -9.40
N VAL A 223 19.85 -13.24 -9.07
CA VAL A 223 19.61 -12.83 -7.69
C VAL A 223 19.09 -14.06 -6.93
N ALA A 224 19.63 -14.28 -5.72
CA ALA A 224 19.43 -15.49 -4.93
C ALA A 224 17.97 -15.93 -4.77
N THR A 225 16.99 -15.06 -5.04
CA THR A 225 15.54 -15.33 -5.04
C THR A 225 15.14 -16.56 -5.83
N ILE A 226 15.74 -16.80 -7.00
CA ILE A 226 15.42 -17.98 -7.82
C ILE A 226 16.18 -19.21 -7.32
N ARG A 227 17.44 -19.04 -6.91
CA ARG A 227 18.29 -20.13 -6.43
C ARG A 227 17.80 -20.71 -5.11
N HIS A 228 17.41 -19.85 -4.17
CA HIS A 228 16.92 -20.24 -2.84
C HIS A 228 15.55 -20.92 -2.89
N ALA A 229 14.66 -20.53 -3.82
CA ALA A 229 13.41 -21.26 -4.06
C ALA A 229 13.69 -22.63 -4.69
N GLY A 230 14.66 -22.71 -5.61
CA GLY A 230 15.13 -23.96 -6.20
C GLY A 230 15.70 -24.94 -5.17
N ASP A 231 16.47 -24.46 -4.20
CA ASP A 231 17.11 -25.29 -3.17
C ASP A 231 16.11 -26.04 -2.26
N TYR A 232 14.88 -25.52 -2.10
CA TYR A 232 13.81 -26.24 -1.37
C TYR A 232 13.19 -27.39 -2.17
N PHE A 233 13.13 -27.28 -3.49
CA PHE A 233 12.51 -28.29 -4.37
C PHE A 233 13.53 -29.26 -4.98
N PHE A 234 14.77 -28.82 -5.12
CA PHE A 234 15.88 -29.56 -5.69
C PHE A 234 17.12 -29.34 -4.81
N PRO A 235 17.16 -29.91 -3.59
CA PRO A 235 18.36 -29.87 -2.79
C PRO A 235 19.49 -30.50 -3.60
N ALA A 236 20.60 -29.78 -3.77
CA ALA A 236 21.78 -30.31 -4.44
C ALA A 236 22.24 -31.57 -3.70
N SER A 237 22.18 -32.72 -4.38
CA SER A 237 22.68 -34.01 -3.92
C SER A 237 24.21 -34.07 -3.93
#